data_AF-A0A807ZLA5-F1
#
_entry.id   AF-A0A807ZLA5-F1
#
_cell.length_a   1.000
_cell.length_b   1.000
_cell.length_c   1.000
_cell.angle_alpha   90.00
_cell.angle_beta   90.00
_cell.angle_gamma   90.00
#
_symmetry.space_group_name_H-M   'P 1'
#
loop_
_entity.id
_entity.type
_entity.pdbx_description
1 polymer ?
#
loop_
_entity_poly.entity_id
_entity_poly.type
_entity_poly.pdbx_seq_one_letter_code
_entity_poly.pdbx_strand_id
1 'polypeptide(L)'
;MATYQSENITELAKALLNVQRTIQPITKDAENPFTKSWYASLNSVMDACRDALIENGIWLCQYPVPVEQSNSLGLVTKLTHAESGQWQSSLAVVPLPKADPQGMGSAMTYARRYALTAMLGMVTEDDDGEGARTGRKSGSRPKLPVTAPEARKAASRSTNVANNSPATSNRSSAALENLPPLEGITYQQVTAQDGRPCIIASGNTQAKKEILTGAGFRWNPQRKLWWKYVDAA
;
A
#
# COMPACT_ATOMS: atom_id res chain seq x y z
N MET A 1 -8.74 36.35 -3.22
CA MET A 1 -8.85 34.87 -3.25
C MET A 1 -7.49 34.30 -2.91
N ALA A 2 -7.41 33.10 -2.33
CA ALA A 2 -6.12 32.40 -2.22
C ALA A 2 -5.74 31.88 -3.61
N THR A 3 -4.67 32.42 -4.19
CA THR A 3 -4.17 31.97 -5.50
C THR A 3 -3.27 30.76 -5.29
N TYR A 4 -3.64 29.63 -5.88
CA TYR A 4 -2.91 28.36 -5.76
C TYR A 4 -1.87 28.14 -6.87
N GLN A 5 -1.55 29.16 -7.66
CA GLN A 5 -0.55 29.10 -8.73
C GLN A 5 0.03 30.49 -9.06
N SER A 6 1.13 30.52 -9.82
CA SER A 6 1.61 31.72 -10.51
C SER A 6 0.68 32.15 -11.65
N GLU A 7 0.82 33.39 -12.12
CA GLU A 7 0.04 33.97 -13.22
C GLU A 7 0.15 33.17 -14.53
N ASN A 8 1.32 32.58 -14.78
CA ASN A 8 1.58 31.65 -15.86
C ASN A 8 2.13 30.33 -15.30
N ILE A 9 1.76 29.21 -15.92
CA ILE A 9 2.19 27.84 -15.54
C ILE A 9 2.72 27.03 -16.74
N THR A 10 3.01 27.65 -17.88
CA THR A 10 3.35 26.95 -19.14
C THR A 10 4.61 26.09 -19.02
N GLU A 11 5.69 26.59 -18.43
CA GLU A 11 6.93 25.83 -18.27
C GLU A 11 6.80 24.79 -17.14
N LEU A 12 6.11 25.16 -16.06
CA LEU A 12 5.76 24.21 -14.99
C LEU A 12 4.96 23.02 -15.53
N ALA A 13 3.95 23.27 -16.37
CA ALA A 13 3.10 22.23 -16.95
C ALA A 13 3.88 21.31 -17.91
N LYS A 14 4.82 21.84 -18.71
CA LYS A 14 5.73 21.04 -19.54
C LYS A 14 6.60 20.11 -18.69
N ALA A 15 7.21 20.65 -17.62
CA ALA A 15 8.04 19.89 -16.71
C ALA A 15 7.23 18.82 -15.96
N LEU A 16 6.05 19.16 -15.43
CA LEU A 16 5.16 18.19 -14.76
C LEU A 16 4.61 17.10 -15.70
N LEU A 17 4.41 17.39 -16.99
CA LEU A 17 4.07 16.36 -17.98
C LEU A 17 5.21 15.34 -18.16
N ASN A 18 6.47 15.77 -18.12
CA ASN A 18 7.63 14.87 -18.18
C ASN A 18 7.81 14.08 -16.88
N VAL A 19 7.54 14.69 -15.72
CA VAL A 19 7.45 13.99 -14.43
C VAL A 19 6.39 12.88 -14.49
N GLN A 20 5.18 13.19 -14.97
CA GLN A 20 4.09 12.21 -15.04
C GLN A 20 4.37 11.04 -15.99
N ARG A 21 5.21 11.22 -17.02
CA ARG A 21 5.67 10.15 -17.93
C ARG A 21 6.65 9.17 -17.28
N THR A 22 7.33 9.57 -16.21
CA THR A 22 8.44 8.81 -15.59
C THR A 22 8.10 8.25 -14.22
N ILE A 23 7.18 8.88 -13.49
CA ILE A 23 6.61 8.39 -12.23
C ILE A 23 6.16 6.93 -12.35
N GLN A 24 6.57 6.13 -11.37
CA GLN A 24 6.22 4.71 -11.29
C GLN A 24 5.01 4.50 -10.36
N PRO A 25 4.23 3.42 -10.55
CA PRO A 25 3.22 3.00 -9.58
C PRO A 25 3.84 2.79 -8.19
N ILE A 26 3.18 3.30 -7.15
CA ILE A 26 3.73 3.25 -5.79
C ILE A 26 3.35 1.91 -5.14
N THR A 27 4.35 1.11 -4.79
CA THR A 27 4.15 -0.15 -4.05
C THR A 27 3.76 0.09 -2.60
N LYS A 28 2.85 -0.74 -2.07
CA LYS A 28 2.53 -0.79 -0.64
C LYS A 28 3.71 -1.44 0.12
N ASP A 29 4.22 -0.76 1.15
CA ASP A 29 5.42 -1.14 1.91
C ASP A 29 5.22 -1.13 3.43
N ALA A 30 4.10 -0.60 3.93
CA ALA A 30 3.78 -0.50 5.34
C ALA A 30 2.40 -1.11 5.66
N GLU A 31 2.26 -1.73 6.83
CA GLU A 31 0.99 -2.26 7.33
C GLU A 31 0.42 -1.36 8.43
N ASN A 32 -0.88 -1.06 8.38
CA ASN A 32 -1.56 -0.32 9.44
C ASN A 32 -1.83 -1.25 10.65
N PRO A 33 -1.29 -0.97 11.85
CA PRO A 33 -1.44 -1.87 12.99
C PRO A 33 -2.89 -2.14 13.42
N PHE A 34 -3.81 -1.22 13.15
CA PHE A 34 -5.21 -1.27 13.58
C PHE A 34 -6.12 -1.97 12.55
N THR A 35 -5.96 -1.64 11.27
CA THR A 35 -6.82 -2.19 10.18
C THR A 35 -6.21 -3.40 9.48
N LYS A 36 -4.93 -3.70 9.72
CA LYS A 36 -4.15 -4.74 9.01
C LYS A 36 -4.08 -4.54 7.49
N SER A 37 -4.44 -3.36 7.00
CA SER A 37 -4.36 -3.00 5.59
C SER A 37 -2.97 -2.48 5.24
N TRP A 38 -2.50 -2.88 4.06
CA TRP A 38 -1.23 -2.43 3.51
C TRP A 38 -1.38 -1.10 2.77
N TYR A 39 -0.43 -0.20 2.97
CA TYR A 39 -0.43 1.14 2.38
C TYR A 39 0.97 1.52 1.89
N ALA A 40 1.04 2.42 0.91
CA ALA A 40 2.29 3.06 0.51
C ALA A 40 2.69 4.12 1.55
N SER A 41 3.90 4.02 2.11
CA SER A 41 4.45 4.95 3.09
C SER A 41 4.85 6.29 2.45
N LEU A 42 5.11 7.31 3.28
CA LEU A 42 5.65 8.58 2.77
C LEU A 42 7.02 8.38 2.08
N ASN A 43 7.83 7.41 2.52
CA ASN A 43 9.11 7.12 1.88
C ASN A 43 8.89 6.54 0.48
N SER A 44 8.04 5.51 0.33
CA SER A 44 7.73 4.95 -1.00
C SER A 44 7.10 5.96 -1.96
N VAL A 45 6.30 6.92 -1.47
CA VAL A 45 5.79 8.04 -2.30
C VAL A 45 6.92 8.98 -2.73
N MET A 46 7.83 9.34 -1.83
CA MET A 46 8.99 10.18 -2.15
C MET A 46 9.94 9.49 -3.12
N ASP A 47 10.26 8.21 -2.91
CA ASP A 47 11.16 7.43 -3.75
C ASP A 47 10.59 7.25 -5.17
N ALA A 48 9.26 7.17 -5.32
CA ALA A 48 8.58 7.06 -6.61
C ALA A 48 8.50 8.38 -7.42
N CYS A 49 8.81 9.54 -6.83
CA CYS A 49 8.72 10.84 -7.53
C CYS A 49 9.93 11.78 -7.41
N ARG A 50 10.80 11.62 -6.41
CA ARG A 50 11.91 12.55 -6.12
C ARG A 50 12.82 12.78 -7.33
N ASP A 51 13.31 11.71 -7.94
CA ASP A 51 14.31 11.82 -9.00
C ASP A 51 13.68 12.44 -10.25
N ALA A 52 12.49 11.98 -10.65
CA ALA A 52 11.71 12.56 -11.74
C ALA A 52 11.44 14.06 -11.56
N LEU A 53 11.12 14.50 -10.33
CA LEU A 53 10.94 15.92 -10.01
C LEU A 53 12.24 16.71 -10.18
N ILE A 54 13.35 16.22 -9.63
CA ILE A 54 14.66 16.89 -9.68
C ILE A 54 15.18 16.97 -11.12
N GLU A 55 15.10 15.88 -11.89
CA GLU A 55 15.52 15.81 -13.30
C GLU A 55 14.76 16.80 -14.20
N ASN A 56 13.50 17.14 -13.84
CA ASN A 56 12.66 18.11 -14.55
C ASN A 56 12.65 19.49 -13.87
N GLY A 57 13.62 19.79 -13.00
CA GLY A 57 13.77 21.12 -12.38
C GLY A 57 12.64 21.50 -11.43
N ILE A 58 11.87 20.54 -10.91
CA ILE A 58 10.76 20.80 -9.98
C ILE A 58 11.23 20.72 -8.53
N TRP A 59 11.21 21.88 -7.87
CA TRP A 59 11.39 21.99 -6.43
C TRP A 59 10.06 21.73 -5.69
N LEU A 60 10.02 20.61 -4.96
CA LEU A 60 8.93 20.24 -4.05
C LEU A 60 9.18 20.81 -2.64
N CYS A 61 8.17 21.52 -2.13
CA CYS A 61 8.10 22.01 -0.76
C CYS A 61 6.83 21.51 -0.06
N GLN A 62 6.95 21.15 1.22
CA GLN A 62 5.82 20.83 2.09
C GLN A 62 6.03 21.45 3.46
N TYR A 63 5.14 22.34 3.89
CA TYR A 63 5.28 23.07 5.16
C TYR A 63 3.93 23.31 5.84
N PRO A 64 3.87 23.25 7.19
CA PRO A 64 2.67 23.55 7.95
C PRO A 64 2.28 25.02 7.80
N VAL A 65 0.98 25.30 7.85
CA VAL A 65 0.41 26.65 7.93
C VAL A 65 -0.73 26.69 8.96
N PRO A 66 -0.97 27.85 9.61
CA PRO A 66 -2.15 28.02 10.46
C PRO A 66 -3.44 27.91 9.63
N VAL A 67 -4.49 27.40 10.25
CA VAL A 67 -5.85 27.25 9.69
C VAL A 67 -6.88 27.67 10.74
N GLU A 68 -8.05 28.12 10.29
CA GLU A 68 -9.14 28.55 11.19
C GLU A 68 -9.82 27.36 11.89
N GLN A 69 -9.78 26.17 11.27
CA GLN A 69 -10.36 24.96 11.83
C GLN A 69 -9.57 24.53 13.07
N SER A 70 -10.26 24.48 14.22
CA SER A 70 -9.67 24.00 15.48
C SER A 70 -9.24 22.54 15.37
N ASN A 71 -8.24 22.15 16.17
CA ASN A 71 -7.66 20.80 16.20
C ASN A 71 -7.32 20.24 14.81
N SER A 72 -6.87 21.09 13.89
CA SER A 72 -6.53 20.71 12.51
C SER A 72 -5.12 21.19 12.14
N LEU A 73 -4.49 20.46 11.22
CA LEU A 73 -3.21 20.84 10.60
C LEU A 73 -3.49 21.31 9.18
N GLY A 74 -3.09 22.54 8.86
CA GLY A 74 -2.91 22.99 7.49
C GLY A 74 -1.53 22.60 6.95
N LEU A 75 -1.49 22.04 5.76
CA LEU A 75 -0.26 21.73 5.03
C LEU A 75 -0.33 22.33 3.64
N VAL A 76 0.62 23.21 3.30
CA VAL A 76 0.85 23.60 1.90
C VAL A 76 1.83 22.61 1.27
N THR A 77 1.42 21.99 0.17
CA THR A 77 2.34 21.34 -0.78
C THR A 77 2.52 22.29 -1.97
N LYS A 78 3.76 22.57 -2.37
CA LYS A 78 4.10 23.49 -3.47
C LYS A 78 5.11 22.84 -4.40
N LEU A 79 4.85 22.93 -5.70
CA LEU A 79 5.77 22.55 -6.78
C LEU A 79 6.19 23.82 -7.51
N THR A 80 7.49 24.05 -7.65
CA THR A 80 8.06 25.24 -8.31
C THR A 80 9.03 24.79 -9.39
N HIS A 81 8.85 25.23 -10.63
CA HIS A 81 9.84 25.04 -11.68
C HIS A 81 10.98 26.04 -11.48
N ALA A 82 12.18 25.53 -11.19
CA ALA A 82 13.29 26.31 -10.67
C ALA A 82 13.79 27.39 -11.65
N GLU A 83 13.80 27.09 -12.95
CA GLU A 83 14.31 28.00 -13.99
C GLU A 83 13.34 29.17 -14.28
N SER A 84 12.03 28.89 -14.39
CA SER A 84 11.03 29.91 -14.74
C SER A 84 10.37 30.58 -13.53
N GLY A 85 10.60 30.07 -12.32
CA GLY A 85 9.96 30.53 -11.08
C GLY A 85 8.45 30.24 -11.01
N GLN A 86 7.87 29.60 -12.02
CA GLN A 86 6.44 29.25 -12.06
C GLN A 86 6.12 28.18 -11.03
N TRP A 87 4.97 28.28 -10.38
CA TRP A 87 4.60 27.39 -9.29
C TRP A 87 3.11 27.07 -9.26
N GLN A 88 2.79 25.92 -8.68
CA GLN A 88 1.45 25.54 -8.25
C GLN A 88 1.51 25.01 -6.81
N SER A 89 0.44 25.16 -6.05
CA SER A 89 0.34 24.72 -4.67
C SER A 89 -1.05 24.17 -4.34
N SER A 90 -1.13 23.43 -3.25
CA SER A 90 -2.39 22.95 -2.68
C SER A 90 -2.33 23.06 -1.16
N LEU A 91 -3.42 23.50 -0.55
CA LEU A 91 -3.61 23.49 0.90
C LEU A 91 -4.47 22.28 1.28
N ALA A 92 -3.86 21.31 1.96
CA ALA A 92 -4.59 20.24 2.62
C ALA A 92 -4.87 20.66 4.08
N VAL A 93 -6.11 20.50 4.54
CA VAL A 93 -6.47 20.66 5.96
C VAL A 93 -6.90 19.29 6.47
N VAL A 94 -6.19 18.77 7.49
CA VAL A 94 -6.49 17.47 8.09
C VAL A 94 -6.79 17.60 9.57
N PRO A 95 -7.77 16.87 10.13
CA PRO A 95 -8.00 16.85 11.56
C PRO A 95 -6.84 16.16 12.28
N LEU A 96 -6.48 16.67 13.46
CA LEU A 96 -5.54 16.01 14.36
C LEU A 96 -6.23 14.83 15.05
N PRO A 97 -5.64 13.62 15.07
CA PRO A 97 -6.22 12.48 15.80
C PRO A 97 -6.16 12.70 17.32
N LYS A 98 -5.22 13.52 17.78
CA LYS A 98 -5.07 14.00 19.17
C LYS A 98 -4.46 15.41 19.14
N ALA A 99 -4.85 16.27 20.09
CA ALA A 99 -4.27 17.60 20.28
C ALA A 99 -2.95 17.53 21.08
N ASP A 100 -1.99 16.74 20.60
CA ASP A 100 -0.67 16.55 21.20
C ASP A 100 0.42 16.46 20.11
N PRO A 101 1.73 16.52 20.48
CA PRO A 101 2.82 16.48 19.49
C PRO A 101 2.86 15.20 18.64
N GLN A 102 2.39 14.06 19.15
CA GLN A 102 2.34 12.80 18.42
C GLN A 102 1.20 12.82 17.38
N GLY A 103 0.04 13.37 17.77
CA GLY A 103 -1.09 13.64 16.89
C GLY A 103 -0.70 14.58 15.74
N MET A 104 0.03 15.66 16.05
CA MET A 104 0.60 16.55 15.04
C MET A 104 1.57 15.83 14.09
N GLY A 105 2.52 15.05 14.61
CA GLY A 105 3.50 14.32 13.78
C GLY A 105 2.86 13.24 12.88
N SER A 106 1.83 12.55 13.37
CA SER A 106 1.08 11.55 12.59
C SER A 106 0.21 12.21 11.52
N ALA A 107 -0.51 13.29 11.85
CA ALA A 107 -1.28 14.08 10.89
C ALA A 107 -0.38 14.70 9.80
N MET A 108 0.81 15.19 10.16
CA MET A 108 1.82 15.72 9.24
C MET A 108 2.27 14.65 8.23
N THR A 109 2.65 13.47 8.72
CA THR A 109 3.08 12.35 7.87
C THR A 109 1.95 11.90 6.93
N TYR A 110 0.72 11.86 7.43
CA TYR A 110 -0.48 11.52 6.65
C TYR A 110 -0.75 12.57 5.55
N ALA A 111 -0.86 13.85 5.92
CA ALA A 111 -1.15 14.94 4.99
C ALA A 111 -0.09 15.05 3.88
N ARG A 112 1.20 14.96 4.24
CA ARG A 112 2.31 15.03 3.28
C ARG A 112 2.22 13.96 2.21
N ARG A 113 1.83 12.74 2.60
CA ARG A 113 1.63 11.63 1.67
C ARG A 113 0.47 11.91 0.70
N TYR A 114 -0.75 12.11 1.22
CA TYR A 114 -1.94 12.23 0.37
C TYR A 114 -1.94 13.50 -0.48
N ALA A 115 -1.44 14.62 0.04
CA ALA A 115 -1.32 15.86 -0.73
C ALA A 115 -0.36 15.70 -1.91
N LEU A 116 0.76 14.99 -1.72
CA LEU A 116 1.74 14.75 -2.79
C LEU A 116 1.22 13.77 -3.84
N THR A 117 0.62 12.63 -3.44
CA THR A 117 0.06 11.67 -4.39
C THR A 117 -1.07 12.28 -5.22
N ALA A 118 -1.96 13.05 -4.61
CA ALA A 118 -3.03 13.76 -5.31
C ALA A 118 -2.49 14.82 -6.28
N MET A 119 -1.49 15.61 -5.85
CA MET A 119 -0.92 16.70 -6.64
C MET A 119 -0.08 16.24 -7.84
N LEU A 120 0.40 14.99 -7.82
CA LEU A 120 1.13 14.34 -8.92
C LEU A 120 0.30 13.31 -9.69
N GLY A 121 -0.98 13.11 -9.35
CA GLY A 121 -1.86 12.13 -9.99
C GLY A 121 -1.38 10.67 -9.82
N MET A 122 -0.69 10.36 -8.73
CA MET A 122 -0.09 9.05 -8.49
C MET A 122 -1.14 8.05 -8.02
N VAL A 123 -1.29 6.95 -8.74
CA VAL A 123 -2.14 5.82 -8.32
C VAL A 123 -1.37 4.96 -7.31
N THR A 124 -1.86 4.91 -6.07
CA THR A 124 -1.61 3.81 -5.15
C THR A 124 -2.62 2.68 -5.42
N GLU A 125 -2.24 1.41 -5.24
CA GLU A 125 -3.13 0.24 -5.44
C GLU A 125 -4.25 0.11 -4.37
N ASP A 126 -4.89 1.22 -3.98
CA ASP A 126 -5.84 1.30 -2.86
C ASP A 126 -6.91 2.41 -3.05
N ASP A 127 -7.31 2.71 -4.29
CA ASP A 127 -8.47 3.58 -4.55
C ASP A 127 -9.80 2.83 -4.33
N ASP A 128 -9.95 2.28 -3.12
CA ASP A 128 -11.12 1.49 -2.73
C ASP A 128 -11.52 1.79 -1.26
N GLY A 129 -11.95 3.03 -1.03
CA GLY A 129 -13.15 3.38 -0.24
C GLY A 129 -13.35 2.96 1.23
N GLU A 130 -12.53 2.10 1.84
CA GLU A 130 -12.83 1.51 3.16
C GLU A 130 -12.62 2.48 4.36
N GLY A 131 -12.09 3.69 4.11
CA GLY A 131 -12.02 4.77 5.11
C GLY A 131 -13.35 5.47 5.39
N ALA A 132 -14.32 5.41 4.47
CA ALA A 132 -15.59 6.17 4.56
C ALA A 132 -16.68 5.50 5.42
N ARG A 133 -16.32 4.51 6.26
CA ARG A 133 -17.25 3.73 7.10
C ARG A 133 -17.25 4.13 8.58
N THR A 134 -17.16 5.42 8.87
CA THR A 134 -17.54 5.94 10.20
C THR A 134 -19.05 5.89 10.37
N GLY A 135 -19.56 4.89 11.10
CA GLY A 135 -20.86 4.98 11.75
C GLY A 135 -22.08 4.39 11.03
N ARG A 136 -22.04 3.12 10.61
CA ARG A 136 -23.27 2.30 10.57
C ARG A 136 -22.99 0.84 10.91
N LYS A 137 -23.56 0.37 12.03
CA LYS A 137 -23.60 -1.08 12.36
C LYS A 137 -24.20 -1.82 11.17
N SER A 138 -23.60 -2.94 10.76
CA SER A 138 -24.09 -3.72 9.64
C SER A 138 -25.46 -4.33 9.96
N GLY A 139 -26.52 -3.72 9.45
CA GLY A 139 -27.81 -4.41 9.30
C GLY A 139 -27.60 -5.59 8.34
N SER A 140 -28.01 -6.78 8.76
CA SER A 140 -27.89 -8.00 7.96
C SER A 140 -28.61 -7.83 6.62
N ARG A 141 -27.86 -7.76 5.51
CA ARG A 141 -28.44 -7.70 4.17
C ARG A 141 -29.00 -9.09 3.80
N PRO A 142 -30.29 -9.24 3.49
CA PRO A 142 -30.84 -10.53 3.08
C PRO A 142 -30.18 -11.01 1.79
N LYS A 143 -29.76 -12.29 1.74
CA LYS A 143 -29.34 -12.91 0.48
C LYS A 143 -30.59 -13.15 -0.39
N LEU A 144 -30.67 -12.48 -1.53
CA LEU A 144 -31.58 -12.86 -2.60
C LEU A 144 -31.11 -14.20 -3.21
N PRO A 145 -32.02 -15.15 -3.49
CA PRO A 145 -31.65 -16.45 -4.02
C PRO A 145 -31.32 -16.37 -5.51
N VAL A 146 -30.13 -16.84 -5.90
CA VAL A 146 -29.80 -17.13 -7.30
C VAL A 146 -30.24 -18.56 -7.60
N THR A 147 -31.08 -18.71 -8.62
CA THR A 147 -31.58 -20.00 -9.11
C THR A 147 -30.52 -20.75 -9.92
N ALA A 148 -30.37 -22.05 -9.65
CA ALA A 148 -29.71 -23.01 -10.54
C ALA A 148 -30.49 -24.35 -10.52
N PRO A 149 -30.57 -25.11 -11.63
CA PRO A 149 -31.58 -26.17 -11.76
C PRO A 149 -31.22 -27.49 -11.08
N GLU A 150 -32.28 -28.22 -10.73
CA GLU A 150 -32.30 -29.50 -10.02
C GLU A 150 -31.95 -30.71 -10.91
N ALA A 151 -31.12 -31.63 -10.41
CA ALA A 151 -31.01 -33.00 -10.92
C ALA A 151 -31.23 -34.01 -9.77
N ARG A 152 -32.31 -34.79 -9.89
CA ARG A 152 -32.77 -35.85 -8.97
C ARG A 152 -31.79 -37.04 -9.03
N LYS A 153 -31.66 -37.99 -8.09
CA LYS A 153 -32.52 -38.60 -7.05
C LYS A 153 -31.57 -39.23 -5.99
N ALA A 154 -31.93 -39.80 -4.83
CA ALA A 154 -33.23 -40.18 -4.27
C ALA A 154 -33.32 -39.94 -2.73
N ALA A 155 -33.34 -40.99 -1.90
CA ALA A 155 -33.57 -40.94 -0.45
C ALA A 155 -33.00 -42.15 0.31
N SER A 156 -32.61 -41.95 1.58
CA SER A 156 -33.14 -42.74 2.70
C SER A 156 -32.96 -41.98 4.03
N ARG A 157 -33.89 -42.17 4.98
CA ARG A 157 -33.84 -41.62 6.36
C ARG A 157 -33.18 -42.64 7.28
N SER A 158 -32.40 -42.19 8.26
CA SER A 158 -32.65 -42.46 9.71
C SER A 158 -31.66 -41.73 10.62
N THR A 159 -32.06 -41.53 11.86
CA THR A 159 -31.39 -40.78 12.93
C THR A 159 -30.19 -41.50 13.56
N ASN A 160 -29.14 -40.75 13.94
CA ASN A 160 -28.64 -40.80 15.31
C ASN A 160 -27.70 -39.62 15.67
N VAL A 161 -27.68 -39.27 16.96
CA VAL A 161 -26.81 -38.26 17.57
C VAL A 161 -25.72 -38.98 18.37
N ALA A 162 -24.44 -38.78 18.03
CA ALA A 162 -23.30 -38.89 18.96
C ALA A 162 -21.98 -38.46 18.29
N ASN A 163 -21.07 -37.96 19.12
CA ASN A 163 -19.68 -37.56 18.82
C ASN A 163 -18.92 -38.46 17.82
N ASN A 164 -18.23 -37.83 16.87
CA ASN A 164 -16.76 -37.85 16.85
C ASN A 164 -16.16 -36.89 15.80
N SER A 165 -15.06 -36.23 16.18
CA SER A 165 -14.18 -35.52 15.26
C SER A 165 -13.41 -36.53 14.38
N PRO A 166 -13.14 -36.17 13.11
CA PRO A 166 -11.92 -36.63 12.45
C PRO A 166 -11.08 -35.46 11.91
N ALA A 167 -9.76 -35.64 11.92
CA ALA A 167 -8.80 -34.65 11.50
C ALA A 167 -8.77 -34.42 9.98
N THR A 168 -8.54 -33.18 9.56
CA THR A 168 -8.15 -32.83 8.19
C THR A 168 -6.72 -32.27 8.16
N SER A 169 -5.77 -33.18 7.87
CA SER A 169 -4.48 -32.93 7.22
C SER A 169 -3.73 -31.63 7.58
N ASN A 170 -3.05 -31.64 8.73
CA ASN A 170 -1.94 -30.72 8.98
C ASN A 170 -0.75 -31.16 8.10
N ARG A 171 -0.51 -30.49 6.95
CA ARG A 171 0.65 -30.75 6.08
C ARG A 171 1.19 -29.49 5.42
N SER A 172 1.49 -28.48 6.24
CA SER A 172 1.94 -27.16 5.81
C SER A 172 2.96 -26.50 6.77
N SER A 173 3.94 -27.26 7.29
CA SER A 173 4.97 -26.73 8.21
C SER A 173 6.42 -27.05 7.82
N ALA A 174 6.71 -28.28 7.39
CA ALA A 174 8.09 -28.77 7.19
C ALA A 174 8.98 -27.94 6.25
N ALA A 175 8.40 -27.22 5.27
CA ALA A 175 9.17 -26.37 4.34
C ALA A 175 9.52 -24.97 4.91
N LEU A 176 8.80 -24.49 5.94
CA LEU A 176 9.10 -23.22 6.61
C LEU A 176 10.02 -23.37 7.83
N GLU A 177 10.07 -24.56 8.43
CA GLU A 177 10.90 -24.84 9.63
C GLU A 177 12.42 -24.65 9.39
N ASN A 178 12.89 -24.75 8.14
CA ASN A 178 14.30 -24.60 7.75
C ASN A 178 14.65 -23.20 7.19
N LEU A 179 13.84 -22.17 7.45
CA LEU A 179 14.11 -20.80 7.00
C LEU A 179 14.68 -19.94 8.16
N PRO A 180 15.67 -19.06 7.89
CA PRO A 180 16.20 -18.19 8.94
C PRO A 180 15.10 -17.21 9.40
N PRO A 181 14.80 -17.11 10.71
CA PRO A 181 13.86 -16.11 11.21
C PRO A 181 14.51 -14.72 11.09
N LEU A 182 14.10 -13.97 10.07
CA LEU A 182 14.65 -12.64 9.78
C LEU A 182 13.62 -11.57 10.12
N GLU A 183 13.98 -10.70 11.07
CA GLU A 183 13.17 -9.55 11.45
C GLU A 183 12.87 -8.67 10.22
N GLY A 184 11.58 -8.38 10.01
CA GLY A 184 11.09 -7.62 8.86
C GLY A 184 11.02 -8.40 7.54
N ILE A 185 11.17 -9.73 7.55
CA ILE A 185 10.98 -10.61 6.37
C ILE A 185 9.77 -11.52 6.59
N THR A 186 8.88 -11.55 5.59
CA THR A 186 7.77 -12.49 5.54
C THR A 186 8.05 -13.55 4.47
N TYR A 187 7.88 -14.83 4.84
CA TYR A 187 7.96 -15.96 3.91
C TYR A 187 6.56 -16.44 3.55
N GLN A 188 6.31 -16.66 2.26
CA GLN A 188 5.06 -17.25 1.78
C GLN A 188 5.36 -18.34 0.76
N GLN A 189 4.72 -19.50 0.90
CA GLN A 189 4.77 -20.55 -0.10
C GLN A 189 3.70 -20.29 -1.17
N VAL A 190 4.10 -20.29 -2.44
CA VAL A 190 3.24 -20.11 -3.61
C VAL A 190 3.58 -21.15 -4.68
N THR A 191 2.64 -21.46 -5.57
CA THR A 191 2.93 -22.31 -6.73
C THR A 191 3.49 -21.44 -7.85
N ALA A 192 4.66 -21.80 -8.38
CA ALA A 192 5.26 -21.16 -9.54
C ALA A 192 4.51 -21.52 -10.83
N GLN A 193 4.79 -20.79 -11.92
CA GLN A 193 4.12 -20.96 -13.22
C GLN A 193 4.35 -22.35 -13.86
N ASP A 194 5.39 -23.06 -13.43
CA ASP A 194 5.72 -24.44 -13.82
C ASP A 194 5.02 -25.50 -12.94
N GLY A 195 4.12 -25.09 -12.05
CA GLY A 195 3.39 -25.95 -11.13
C GLY A 195 4.18 -26.36 -9.88
N ARG A 196 5.42 -25.92 -9.71
CA ARG A 196 6.26 -26.32 -8.56
C ARG A 196 6.05 -25.41 -7.35
N PRO A 197 6.09 -25.94 -6.11
CA PRO A 197 6.06 -25.11 -4.92
C PRO A 197 7.35 -24.28 -4.79
N CYS A 198 7.21 -22.98 -4.56
CA CYS A 198 8.32 -22.08 -4.26
C CYS A 198 8.00 -21.19 -3.05
N ILE A 199 9.04 -20.76 -2.36
CA ILE A 199 8.95 -19.83 -1.23
C ILE A 199 9.39 -18.46 -1.73
N ILE A 200 8.53 -17.46 -1.57
CA ILE A 200 8.88 -16.05 -1.77
C ILE A 200 9.20 -15.41 -0.42
N ALA A 201 10.17 -14.48 -0.43
CA ALA A 201 10.52 -13.64 0.71
C ALA A 201 10.27 -12.16 0.36
N SER A 202 9.48 -11.49 1.18
CA SER A 202 9.08 -10.08 1.03
C SER A 202 9.32 -9.29 2.33
N GLY A 203 9.17 -7.96 2.29
CA GLY A 203 9.54 -7.06 3.39
C GLY A 203 10.91 -6.42 3.20
N ASN A 204 11.67 -6.20 4.28
CA ASN A 204 12.98 -5.53 4.28
C ASN A 204 14.13 -6.42 3.73
N THR A 205 13.92 -6.98 2.55
CA THR A 205 14.82 -7.96 1.92
C THR A 205 16.16 -7.36 1.52
N GLN A 206 16.22 -6.06 1.22
CA GLN A 206 17.45 -5.39 0.79
C GLN A 206 18.49 -5.31 1.91
N ALA A 207 18.07 -5.04 3.16
CA ALA A 207 18.96 -5.09 4.33
C ALA A 207 19.40 -6.52 4.71
N LYS A 208 18.78 -7.55 4.12
CA LYS A 208 19.05 -8.98 4.40
C LYS A 208 19.52 -9.76 3.15
N LYS A 209 19.91 -9.05 2.08
CA LYS A 209 20.26 -9.63 0.75
C LYS A 209 21.27 -10.77 0.83
N GLU A 210 22.30 -10.64 1.68
CA GLU A 210 23.40 -11.60 1.82
C GLU A 210 22.92 -12.89 2.51
N ILE A 211 22.07 -12.75 3.53
CA ILE A 211 21.47 -13.89 4.24
C ILE A 211 20.46 -14.62 3.35
N LEU A 212 19.64 -13.88 2.59
CA LEU A 212 18.71 -14.48 1.63
C LEU A 212 19.45 -15.23 0.51
N THR A 213 20.53 -14.66 -0.02
CA THR A 213 21.41 -15.33 -1.00
C THR A 213 22.04 -16.59 -0.40
N GLY A 214 22.57 -16.52 0.82
CA GLY A 214 23.13 -17.68 1.53
C GLY A 214 22.10 -18.77 1.84
N ALA A 215 20.84 -18.41 2.05
CA ALA A 215 19.71 -19.33 2.24
C ALA A 215 19.12 -19.89 0.92
N GLY A 216 19.79 -19.64 -0.22
CA GLY A 216 19.43 -20.17 -1.54
C GLY A 216 18.38 -19.37 -2.31
N PHE A 217 17.95 -18.21 -1.81
CA PHE A 217 17.00 -17.36 -2.53
C PHE A 217 17.68 -16.62 -3.69
N ARG A 218 16.94 -16.46 -4.79
CA ARG A 218 17.32 -15.72 -5.99
C ARG A 218 16.46 -14.47 -6.11
N TRP A 219 17.09 -13.35 -6.48
CA TRP A 219 16.37 -12.12 -6.79
C TRP A 219 15.67 -12.23 -8.15
N ASN A 220 14.40 -11.84 -8.21
CA ASN A 220 13.67 -11.60 -9.45
C ASN A 220 13.56 -10.08 -9.68
N PRO A 221 14.29 -9.50 -10.64
CA PRO A 221 14.29 -8.05 -10.87
C PRO A 221 12.97 -7.53 -11.45
N GLN A 222 12.22 -8.36 -12.19
CA GLN A 222 10.92 -7.96 -12.76
C GLN A 222 9.85 -7.87 -11.68
N ARG A 223 9.85 -8.80 -10.72
CA ARG A 223 8.87 -8.88 -9.62
C ARG A 223 9.36 -8.23 -8.32
N LYS A 224 10.57 -7.66 -8.32
CA LYS A 224 11.27 -7.07 -7.16
C LYS A 224 11.15 -7.90 -5.87
N LEU A 225 11.34 -9.22 -5.97
CA LEU A 225 11.22 -10.14 -4.83
C LEU A 225 12.30 -11.23 -4.83
N TRP A 226 12.55 -11.80 -3.65
CA TRP A 226 13.42 -12.96 -3.48
C TRP A 226 12.59 -14.24 -3.49
N TRP A 227 13.08 -15.29 -4.15
CA TRP A 227 12.37 -16.58 -4.23
C TRP A 227 13.32 -17.78 -4.30
N LYS A 228 12.87 -18.95 -3.83
CA LYS A 228 13.52 -20.25 -4.10
C LYS A 228 12.48 -21.35 -4.27
N TYR A 229 12.78 -22.42 -4.97
CA TYR A 229 11.92 -23.61 -4.94
C TYR A 229 11.94 -24.23 -3.53
N VAL A 230 10.85 -24.92 -3.17
CA VAL A 230 10.88 -25.87 -2.06
C VAL A 230 11.64 -27.10 -2.56
N ASP A 231 12.75 -27.44 -1.91
CA ASP A 231 13.47 -28.67 -2.22
C ASP A 231 12.55 -29.86 -1.94
N ALA A 232 12.45 -30.77 -2.91
CA ALA A 232 11.75 -32.04 -2.70
C ALA A 232 12.60 -32.91 -1.77
N ALA A 233 12.03 -33.26 -0.62
CA ALA A 233 12.57 -34.27 0.29
C ALA A 233 12.42 -35.69 -0.29
#